data_AF-L7U6Z7-F1
#
_entry.id   AF-L7U6Z7-F1
#
_cell.length_a   1.000
_cell.length_b   1.000
_cell.length_c   1.000
_cell.angle_alpha   90.00
_cell.angle_beta   90.00
_cell.angle_gamma   90.00
#
_symmetry.space_group_name_H-M   'P 1'
#
loop_
_entity.id
_entity.type
_entity.pdbx_description
1 polymer ?
#
loop_
_entity_poly.entity_id
_entity_poly.type
_entity_poly.pdbx_seq_one_letter_code
_entity_poly.pdbx_strand_id
1 'polypeptide(L)'
;MTYARFLGLFVLLPILFQLWRYRRTFTPRTLAPMGLLLVVVYAATSPWDNLAVKWGLWGFDAHRIWGIKLGYLPLEEYLFFGLQTLLVGLWARARLARALAPKESVTPVAPSPVLTPREVSS
;
A
#
# COMPACT_ATOMS: atom_id res chain seq x y z
N MET A 1 12.18 -10.57 -20.72
CA MET A 1 12.06 -9.29 -19.97
C MET A 1 13.08 -9.33 -18.84
N THR A 2 13.86 -8.27 -18.63
CA THR A 2 14.75 -8.18 -17.47
C THR A 2 13.92 -8.02 -16.19
N TYR A 3 14.48 -8.44 -15.06
CA TYR A 3 13.79 -8.36 -13.78
C TYR A 3 13.48 -6.91 -13.39
N ALA A 4 14.43 -6.00 -13.60
CA ALA A 4 14.21 -4.58 -13.42
C ALA A 4 13.05 -4.01 -14.27
N ARG A 5 12.88 -4.48 -15.51
CA ARG A 5 11.76 -4.06 -16.35
C ARG A 5 10.42 -4.57 -15.81
N PHE A 6 10.41 -5.78 -15.26
CA PHE A 6 9.24 -6.30 -14.55
C PHE A 6 8.91 -5.43 -13.33
N LEU A 7 9.89 -5.12 -12.49
CA LEU A 7 9.71 -4.23 -11.32
C LEU A 7 9.17 -2.86 -11.73
N GLY A 8 9.73 -2.26 -12.78
CA GLY A 8 9.27 -0.97 -13.28
C GLY A 8 7.81 -0.98 -13.74
N LEU A 9 7.43 -1.96 -14.56
CA LEU A 9 6.11 -2.00 -15.19
C LEU A 9 5.01 -2.49 -14.24
N PHE A 10 5.29 -3.51 -13.44
CA PHE A 10 4.26 -4.20 -12.64
C PHE A 10 4.22 -3.75 -11.18
N VAL A 11 5.29 -3.15 -10.66
CA VAL A 11 5.35 -2.76 -9.25
C VAL A 11 5.45 -1.25 -9.11
N LEU A 12 6.45 -0.62 -9.75
CA LEU A 12 6.68 0.81 -9.61
C LEU A 12 5.53 1.64 -10.23
N LEU A 13 5.08 1.29 -11.44
CA LEU A 13 4.00 2.04 -12.11
C LEU A 13 2.69 2.03 -11.29
N PRO A 14 2.20 0.90 -10.74
CA PRO A 14 1.04 0.91 -9.85
C PRO A 14 1.26 1.65 -8.52
N ILE A 15 2.47 1.65 -7.96
CA ILE A 15 2.80 2.47 -6.77
C ILE A 15 2.65 3.96 -7.11
N LEU A 16 3.27 4.41 -8.20
CA LEU A 16 3.20 5.80 -8.65
C LEU A 16 1.74 6.22 -8.91
N PHE A 17 0.96 5.34 -9.53
CA PHE A 17 -0.46 5.55 -9.74
C PHE A 17 -1.23 5.73 -8.42
N GLN A 18 -0.98 4.88 -7.41
CA GLN A 18 -1.61 5.01 -6.10
C GLN A 18 -1.20 6.31 -5.39
N LEU A 19 0.10 6.64 -5.40
CA LEU A 19 0.59 7.89 -4.81
C LEU A 19 -0.06 9.10 -5.48
N TRP A 20 -0.18 9.11 -6.81
CA TRP A 20 -0.87 10.17 -7.54
C TRP A 20 -2.37 10.24 -7.20
N ARG A 21 -3.06 9.10 -7.17
CA ARG A 21 -4.50 8.98 -6.92
C ARG A 21 -4.91 9.37 -5.50
N TYR A 22 -4.06 9.09 -4.51
CA TYR A 22 -4.30 9.31 -3.09
C TYR A 22 -3.36 10.36 -2.48
N ARG A 23 -2.75 11.22 -3.32
CA ARG A 23 -1.79 12.27 -2.90
C ARG A 23 -2.32 13.23 -1.82
N ARG A 24 -3.64 13.37 -1.72
CA ARG A 24 -4.31 14.22 -0.71
C ARG A 24 -4.62 13.48 0.60
N THR A 25 -4.58 12.15 0.59
CA THR A 25 -4.90 11.29 1.74
C THR A 25 -3.63 10.85 2.48
N PHE A 26 -2.54 10.63 1.75
CA PHE A 26 -1.27 10.22 2.34
C PHE A 26 -0.55 11.42 2.97
N THR A 27 -0.46 11.41 4.29
CA THR A 27 0.37 12.33 5.08
C THR A 27 1.57 11.58 5.67
N PRO A 28 2.68 12.27 6.02
CA PRO A 28 3.86 11.62 6.61
C PRO A 28 3.53 10.77 7.85
N ARG A 29 2.62 11.26 8.71
CA ARG A 29 2.14 10.52 9.89
C ARG A 29 1.42 9.22 9.52
N THR A 30 0.62 9.24 8.46
CA THR A 30 -0.09 8.04 7.98
C THR A 30 0.82 7.02 7.30
N LEU A 31 1.99 7.45 6.82
CA LEU A 31 2.99 6.58 6.19
C LEU A 31 4.06 6.08 7.16
N ALA A 32 4.20 6.68 8.35
CA ALA A 32 5.17 6.23 9.37
C ALA A 32 5.12 4.72 9.68
N PRO A 33 3.94 4.07 9.80
CA PRO A 33 3.88 2.60 9.97
C PRO A 33 4.48 1.81 8.82
N MET A 34 4.51 2.36 7.59
CA MET A 34 5.14 1.70 6.45
C MET A 34 6.66 1.63 6.59
N GLY A 35 7.28 2.63 7.23
CA GLY A 35 8.71 2.59 7.51
C GLY A 35 9.07 1.44 8.45
N LEU A 36 8.33 1.28 9.55
CA LEU A 36 8.50 0.15 10.45
C LEU A 36 8.22 -1.19 9.74
N LEU A 37 7.16 -1.25 8.93
CA LEU A 37 6.81 -2.45 8.17
C LEU A 37 7.95 -2.85 7.21
N LEU A 38 8.56 -1.90 6.52
CA LEU A 38 9.70 -2.18 5.65
C LEU A 38 10.87 -2.77 6.44
N VAL A 39 11.20 -2.21 7.60
CA VAL A 39 12.26 -2.76 8.46
C VAL A 39 11.96 -4.21 8.85
N VAL A 40 10.73 -4.48 9.29
CA VAL A 40 10.30 -5.83 9.67
C VAL A 40 10.38 -6.78 8.48
N VAL A 41 9.89 -6.38 7.31
CA VAL A 41 9.94 -7.20 6.10
C VAL A 41 11.38 -7.52 5.74
N TYR A 42 12.26 -6.52 5.62
CA TYR A 42 13.66 -6.78 5.29
C TYR A 42 14.37 -7.68 6.31
N ALA A 43 14.13 -7.46 7.60
CA ALA A 43 14.73 -8.27 8.66
C ALA A 43 14.23 -9.73 8.62
N ALA A 44 12.96 -9.95 8.28
CA ALA A 44 12.38 -11.28 8.23
C ALA A 44 12.67 -12.03 6.93
N THR A 45 12.56 -11.36 5.77
CA THR A 45 12.69 -12.03 4.46
C THR A 45 14.13 -12.19 4.04
N SER A 46 14.97 -11.15 4.21
CA SER A 46 16.35 -11.18 3.67
C SER A 46 17.18 -12.36 4.16
N PRO A 47 17.19 -12.74 5.46
CA PRO A 47 17.99 -13.86 5.93
C PRO A 47 17.52 -15.20 5.39
N TRP A 48 16.20 -15.42 5.40
CA TRP A 48 15.59 -16.65 4.90
C TRP A 48 15.86 -16.84 3.40
N ASP A 49 15.68 -15.77 2.65
CA ASP A 49 15.82 -15.79 1.19
C ASP A 49 17.28 -16.02 0.77
N ASN A 50 18.23 -15.34 1.44
CA ASN A 50 19.66 -15.59 1.26
C ASN A 50 20.04 -17.04 1.54
N LEU A 51 19.44 -17.64 2.57
CA LEU A 51 19.70 -19.03 2.93
C LEU A 51 19.12 -20.00 1.89
N ALA A 52 17.91 -19.72 1.37
CA ALA A 52 17.30 -20.51 0.32
C ALA A 52 18.15 -20.52 -0.96
N VAL A 53 18.68 -19.36 -1.38
CA VAL A 53 19.61 -19.29 -2.53
C VAL A 53 20.93 -20.00 -2.22
N LYS A 54 21.48 -19.80 -1.01
CA LYS A 54 22.71 -20.46 -0.59
C LYS A 54 22.61 -21.99 -0.60
N TRP A 55 21.44 -22.53 -0.25
CA TRP A 55 21.17 -23.97 -0.27
C TRP A 55 20.74 -24.50 -1.65
N GLY A 56 20.69 -23.63 -2.66
CA GLY A 56 20.30 -24.02 -4.02
C GLY A 56 18.82 -24.37 -4.16
N LEU A 57 17.97 -23.95 -3.21
CA LEU A 57 16.52 -24.15 -3.29
C LEU A 57 15.94 -23.43 -4.51
N TRP A 58 16.53 -22.29 -4.86
CA TRP A 58 16.20 -21.52 -6.05
C TRP A 58 17.35 -20.60 -6.47
N GLY A 59 17.31 -20.11 -7.72
CA GLY A 59 18.39 -19.30 -8.29
C GLY A 59 17.92 -18.35 -9.39
N PHE A 60 18.83 -17.49 -9.83
CA PHE A 60 18.55 -16.39 -10.75
C PHE A 60 19.37 -16.52 -12.04
N ASP A 61 18.70 -16.28 -13.17
CA ASP A 61 19.33 -16.21 -14.48
C ASP A 61 20.16 -14.93 -14.61
N ALA A 62 21.48 -15.07 -14.76
CA ALA A 62 22.43 -13.96 -14.83
C ALA A 62 22.13 -13.00 -16.00
N HIS A 63 21.48 -13.47 -17.07
CA HIS A 63 21.13 -12.61 -18.22
C HIS A 63 19.91 -11.73 -17.99
N ARG A 64 19.15 -11.98 -16.91
CA ARG A 64 17.89 -11.26 -16.61
C ARG A 64 18.02 -10.26 -15.48
N ILE A 65 19.11 -10.34 -14.72
CA ILE A 65 19.46 -9.45 -13.61
C ILE A 65 20.56 -8.48 -14.01
N TRP A 66 20.72 -7.40 -13.26
CA TRP A 66 21.77 -6.39 -13.43
C TRP A 66 23.15 -6.86 -12.96
N GLY A 67 23.24 -8.02 -12.31
CA GLY A 67 24.48 -8.58 -11.81
C GLY A 67 24.96 -8.00 -10.48
N ILE A 68 24.27 -6.99 -9.94
CA ILE A 68 24.55 -6.44 -8.60
C ILE A 68 23.95 -7.39 -7.57
N LYS A 69 24.78 -7.95 -6.69
CA LYS A 69 24.35 -8.86 -5.61
C LYS A 69 24.69 -8.29 -4.25
N LEU A 70 23.78 -8.45 -3.30
CA LEU A 70 24.04 -8.27 -1.87
C LEU A 70 23.91 -9.64 -1.20
N GLY A 71 25.00 -10.14 -0.63
CA GLY A 71 25.04 -11.53 -0.16
C GLY A 71 24.87 -12.50 -1.33
N TYR A 72 23.83 -13.33 -1.27
CA TYR A 72 23.50 -14.32 -2.30
C TYR A 72 22.41 -13.84 -3.26
N LEU A 73 21.67 -12.78 -2.91
CA LEU A 73 20.54 -12.27 -3.68
C LEU A 73 20.93 -11.14 -4.64
N PRO A 74 20.30 -11.05 -5.81
CA PRO A 74 20.39 -9.87 -6.66
C PRO A 74 19.70 -8.66 -5.99
N LEU A 75 20.19 -7.45 -6.26
CA LEU A 75 19.62 -6.19 -5.74
C LEU A 75 18.13 -6.07 -6.07
N GLU A 76 17.72 -6.58 -7.23
CA GLU A 76 16.33 -6.56 -7.68
C GLU A 76 15.38 -7.28 -6.73
N GLU A 77 15.82 -8.34 -6.02
CA GLU A 77 14.96 -8.99 -5.02
C GLU A 77 14.74 -8.11 -3.79
N TYR A 78 15.78 -7.41 -3.34
CA TYR A 78 15.63 -6.44 -2.26
C TYR A 78 14.70 -5.29 -2.67
N LEU A 79 14.79 -4.83 -3.91
CA LEU A 79 13.86 -3.85 -4.45
C LEU A 79 12.44 -4.43 -4.52
N PHE A 80 12.29 -5.70 -4.93
CA PHE A 80 11.00 -6.37 -4.97
C PHE A 80 10.35 -6.42 -3.58
N PHE A 81 11.06 -6.85 -2.54
CA PHE A 81 10.52 -6.91 -1.18
C PHE A 81 9.97 -5.57 -0.72
N GLY A 82 10.75 -4.51 -0.90
CA GLY A 82 10.36 -3.15 -0.49
C GLY A 82 9.21 -2.60 -1.33
N LEU A 83 9.35 -2.64 -2.65
CA LEU A 83 8.34 -2.09 -3.56
C LEU A 83 7.02 -2.86 -3.46
N GLN A 84 7.05 -4.19 -3.39
CA GLN A 84 5.85 -5.01 -3.23
C GLN A 84 5.15 -4.72 -1.90
N THR A 85 5.91 -4.57 -0.82
CA THR A 85 5.38 -4.18 0.50
C THR A 85 4.72 -2.81 0.44
N LEU A 86 5.34 -1.84 -0.23
CA LEU A 86 4.75 -0.51 -0.43
C LEU A 86 3.50 -0.57 -1.29
N LEU A 87 3.50 -1.34 -2.38
CA LEU A 87 2.37 -1.47 -3.28
C LEU A 87 1.12 -1.95 -2.54
N VAL A 88 1.28 -3.04 -1.78
CA VAL A 88 0.18 -3.65 -1.01
C VAL A 88 -0.15 -2.82 0.22
N GLY A 89 0.85 -2.28 0.92
CA GLY A 89 0.67 -1.47 2.12
C GLY A 89 -0.08 -0.16 1.85
N LEU A 90 0.28 0.56 0.79
CA LEU A 90 -0.42 1.77 0.35
C LEU A 90 -1.88 1.46 -0.01
N TRP A 91 -2.10 0.34 -0.72
CA TRP A 91 -3.44 -0.08 -1.11
C TRP A 91 -4.30 -0.43 0.11
N ALA A 92 -3.76 -1.25 1.01
CA ALA A 92 -4.42 -1.64 2.26
C ALA A 92 -4.74 -0.41 3.11
N ARG A 93 -3.83 0.56 3.19
CA ARG A 93 -4.04 1.81 3.93
C ARG A 93 -5.15 2.65 3.32
N ALA A 94 -5.18 2.80 1.99
CA ALA A 94 -6.24 3.52 1.31
C ALA A 94 -7.62 2.86 1.53
N ARG A 95 -7.69 1.52 1.58
CA ARG A 95 -8.91 0.78 1.92
C ARG A 95 -9.33 0.95 3.37
N LEU A 96 -8.39 0.86 4.29
CA LEU A 96 -8.65 1.04 5.72
C LEU A 96 -9.16 2.45 6.03
N ALA A 97 -8.54 3.48 5.44
CA ALA A 97 -8.98 4.87 5.60
C ALA A 97 -10.43 5.07 5.13
N ARG A 98 -10.83 4.38 4.05
CA ARG A 98 -12.23 4.40 3.56
C ARG A 98 -13.18 3.63 4.46
N ALA A 99 -12.75 2.49 5.01
CA ALA A 99 -13.58 1.66 5.88
C ALA A 99 -13.83 2.31 7.25
N LEU A 100 -12.86 3.08 7.75
CA LEU A 100 -12.96 3.82 9.01
C LEU A 100 -13.60 5.20 8.87
N ALA A 101 -13.86 5.67 7.64
CA ALA A 101 -14.57 6.92 7.43
C ALA A 101 -15.98 6.81 8.04
N PRO A 102 -16.40 7.75 8.91
CA PRO A 102 -17.73 7.72 9.50
C PRO A 102 -18.77 7.62 8.39
N LYS A 103 -19.66 6.61 8.47
CA LYS A 103 -20.90 6.65 7.69
C LYS A 103 -21.66 7.84 8.22
N GLU A 104 -21.90 8.86 7.39
CA GLU A 104 -22.89 9.90 7.68
C GLU A 104 -24.18 9.16 8.06
N SER A 105 -24.51 9.17 9.35
CA SER A 105 -25.84 8.79 9.79
C SER A 105 -26.74 9.86 9.20
N VAL A 106 -27.47 9.50 8.15
CA VAL A 106 -28.61 10.30 7.71
C VAL A 106 -29.57 10.30 8.89
N THR A 107 -29.44 11.29 9.77
CA THR A 107 -30.44 11.57 10.79
C THR A 107 -31.71 11.85 10.00
N PRO A 108 -32.79 11.05 10.17
CA PRO A 108 -34.05 11.39 9.55
C PRO A 108 -34.39 12.80 10.02
N VAL A 109 -34.43 13.75 9.08
CA VAL A 109 -34.96 15.09 9.37
C VAL A 109 -36.38 14.84 9.86
N ALA A 110 -36.61 15.04 11.16
CA ALA A 110 -37.94 14.92 11.72
C ALA A 110 -38.85 15.84 10.89
N PRO A 111 -40.01 15.35 10.40
CA PRO A 111 -40.89 16.18 9.60
C PRO A 111 -41.22 17.44 10.42
N SER A 112 -41.00 18.61 9.81
CA SER A 112 -41.31 19.89 10.42
C SER A 112 -42.76 19.86 10.92
N PRO A 113 -43.04 20.30 12.15
CA PRO A 113 -44.41 20.37 12.63
C PRO A 113 -45.17 21.30 11.68
N VAL A 114 -46.12 20.74 10.95
CA VAL A 114 -47.05 21.51 10.13
C VAL A 114 -47.82 22.40 11.10
N LEU A 115 -47.50 23.71 11.10
CA LEU A 115 -48.27 24.70 11.84
C LEU A 115 -49.68 24.72 11.23
N THR A 116 -50.65 24.17 11.95
CA THR A 116 -52.06 24.23 11.54
C THR A 116 -52.56 25.66 11.70
N PRO A 117 -53.16 26.28 10.65
CA PRO A 117 -53.74 27.61 10.74
C PRO A 117 -55.11 27.56 11.44
N ARG A 118 -55.12 27.52 12.77
CA ARG A 118 -56.26 27.84 13.67
C ARG A 118 -55.61 28.26 14.99
N GLU A 119 -55.78 29.44 15.56
CA GLU A 119 -56.98 30.26 15.70
C GLU A 119 -56.61 31.75 15.69
N VAL A 120 -57.14 32.49 14.72
CA VAL A 120 -57.24 33.96 14.73
C VAL A 120 -58.73 34.27 14.74
N SER A 121 -59.33 34.35 15.93
CA SER A 121 -60.65 34.91 16.28
C SER A 121 -61.01 34.31 17.65
N SER A 122 -61.37 35.02 18.72
CA SER A 122 -61.88 36.37 18.95
C SER A 122 -61.63 36.74 20.41
#